data_AF-A0A3C1DUM1-F1
#
_entry.id   AF-A0A3C1DUM1-F1
#
_cell.length_a   1.000
_cell.length_b   1.000
_cell.length_c   1.000
_cell.angle_alpha   90.00
_cell.angle_beta   90.00
_cell.angle_gamma   90.00
#
_symmetry.space_group_name_H-M   'P 1'
#
loop_
_entity.id
_entity.type
_entity.pdbx_description
1 polymer ?
#
loop_
_entity_poly.entity_id
_entity_poly.type
_entity_poly.pdbx_seq_one_letter_code
_entity_poly.pdbx_strand_id
1 'polypeptide(L)'
;MNVAGITSVQGVTGTGYLPPVSGTTSTSASGFATELSSAVDGLQQQQSISNDLAIKAVTGNLDDIHNATIASTRAQVTLELVAAVRNKGVDAFNEIMRMQS
;
A
#
# COMPACT_ATOMS: atom_id res chain seq x y z
N MET A 1 43.44 48.73 -14.21
CA MET A 1 42.37 47.97 -13.53
C MET A 1 41.32 47.60 -14.57
N ASN A 2 41.22 46.32 -14.93
CA ASN A 2 40.19 45.81 -15.83
C ASN A 2 39.64 44.55 -15.18
N VAL A 3 38.41 44.61 -14.66
CA VAL A 3 37.75 43.48 -14.01
C VAL A 3 37.24 42.53 -15.09
N ALA A 4 37.75 41.30 -15.11
CA ALA A 4 37.26 40.25 -15.99
C ALA A 4 35.80 39.95 -15.60
N GLY A 5 34.88 40.16 -16.55
CA GLY A 5 33.46 39.88 -16.36
C GLY A 5 33.21 38.40 -16.08
N ILE A 6 32.35 38.12 -15.11
CA ILE A 6 31.90 36.77 -14.79
C ILE A 6 31.26 36.13 -16.03
N THR A 7 31.68 34.91 -16.36
CA THR A 7 31.12 34.14 -17.48
C THR A 7 29.73 33.62 -17.09
N SER A 8 28.80 33.63 -18.03
CA SER A 8 27.44 33.12 -17.83
C SER A 8 27.46 31.60 -17.59
N VAL A 9 26.71 31.15 -16.58
CA VAL A 9 26.54 29.72 -16.29
C VAL A 9 25.69 29.09 -17.39
N GLN A 10 26.27 28.11 -18.08
CA GLN A 10 25.60 27.25 -19.07
C GLN A 10 24.42 26.51 -18.44
N GLY A 11 23.27 26.53 -19.12
CA GLY A 11 22.05 25.86 -18.66
C GLY A 11 22.22 24.34 -18.59
N VAL A 12 21.78 23.73 -17.50
CA VAL A 12 21.79 22.27 -17.33
C VAL A 12 20.75 21.64 -18.27
N THR A 13 21.22 20.85 -19.23
CA THR A 13 20.39 20.00 -20.08
C THR A 13 19.83 18.83 -19.26
N GLY A 14 18.51 18.69 -19.29
CA GLY A 14 17.78 17.68 -18.53
C GLY A 14 18.07 16.24 -18.98
N THR A 15 18.18 15.36 -17.98
CA THR A 15 17.86 13.92 -18.01
C THR A 15 18.63 13.01 -18.99
N GLY A 16 19.70 13.49 -19.62
CA GLY A 16 20.57 12.66 -20.49
C GLY A 16 21.40 11.59 -19.78
N TYR A 17 21.37 11.53 -18.43
CA TYR A 17 22.18 10.62 -17.61
C TYR A 17 21.41 9.40 -17.10
N LEU A 18 20.12 9.30 -17.39
CA LEU A 18 19.34 8.14 -16.96
C LEU A 18 19.50 7.01 -17.98
N PRO A 19 20.02 5.84 -17.58
CA PRO A 19 20.05 4.69 -18.46
C PRO A 19 18.61 4.31 -18.86
N PRO A 20 18.37 3.86 -20.11
CA PRO A 20 17.05 3.42 -20.53
C PRO A 20 16.60 2.24 -19.67
N VAL A 21 15.44 2.38 -19.01
CA VAL A 21 14.74 1.26 -18.38
C VAL A 21 14.35 0.30 -19.50
N SER A 22 15.01 -0.86 -19.51
CA SER A 22 14.69 -1.96 -20.43
C SER A 22 13.33 -2.55 -20.08
N GLY A 23 12.63 -2.96 -21.14
CA GLY A 23 11.21 -3.29 -21.19
C GLY A 23 10.65 -4.12 -20.02
N THR A 24 9.39 -3.85 -19.74
CA THR A 24 8.50 -4.69 -18.95
C THR A 24 8.66 -6.14 -19.39
N THR A 25 9.26 -6.95 -18.51
CA THR A 25 9.33 -8.40 -18.66
C THR A 25 7.90 -8.88 -18.88
N SER A 26 7.64 -9.43 -20.07
CA SER A 26 6.37 -10.07 -20.37
C SER A 26 6.20 -11.21 -19.37
N THR A 27 5.38 -11.00 -18.34
CA THR A 27 5.00 -12.03 -17.37
C THR A 27 4.27 -13.12 -18.14
N SER A 28 5.03 -14.11 -18.60
CA SER A 28 4.48 -15.31 -19.20
C SER A 28 3.53 -15.95 -18.18
N ALA A 29 2.43 -16.54 -18.62
CA ALA A 29 1.43 -17.18 -17.74
C ALA A 29 2.04 -18.18 -16.74
N SER A 30 3.22 -18.74 -17.07
CA SER A 30 4.04 -19.55 -16.15
C SER A 30 4.47 -18.81 -14.88
N GLY A 31 4.82 -17.53 -14.95
CA GLY A 31 5.23 -16.74 -13.78
C GLY A 31 4.07 -16.49 -12.83
N PHE A 32 2.88 -16.21 -13.37
CA PHE A 32 1.66 -16.09 -12.57
C PHE A 32 1.26 -17.40 -11.90
N ALA A 33 1.36 -18.53 -12.61
CA ALA A 33 1.08 -19.84 -12.04
C ALA A 33 2.05 -20.20 -10.91
N THR A 34 3.35 -19.89 -11.06
CA THR A 34 4.36 -20.09 -10.02
C THR A 34 4.11 -19.21 -8.80
N GLU A 35 3.75 -17.94 -9.01
CA GLU A 35 3.41 -17.03 -7.90
C GLU A 35 2.14 -17.48 -7.18
N LEU A 36 1.11 -17.92 -7.93
CA LEU A 36 -0.12 -18.44 -7.36
C LEU A 36 0.12 -19.73 -6.55
N SER A 37 0.95 -20.64 -7.05
CA SER A 37 1.34 -21.84 -6.28
C SER A 37 2.07 -21.46 -5.00
N SER A 38 3.02 -20.51 -5.08
CA SER A 38 3.78 -20.02 -3.92
C SER A 38 2.87 -19.34 -2.90
N ALA A 39 1.84 -18.61 -3.37
CA ALA A 39 0.85 -17.98 -2.51
C ALA A 39 -0.07 -19.02 -1.82
N VAL A 40 -0.44 -20.09 -2.52
CA VAL A 40 -1.23 -21.20 -1.94
C VAL A 40 -0.41 -21.96 -0.90
N ASP A 41 0.85 -22.27 -1.19
CA ASP A 41 1.77 -22.91 -0.23
C ASP A 41 2.00 -22.01 1.00
N GLY A 42 2.19 -20.70 0.78
CA GLY A 42 2.30 -19.71 1.85
C GLY A 42 1.03 -19.61 2.70
N LEU A 43 -0.15 -19.70 2.10
CA LEU A 43 -1.43 -19.73 2.82
C LEU A 43 -1.57 -21.00 3.67
N GLN A 44 -1.19 -22.17 3.16
CA GLN A 44 -1.21 -23.41 3.92
C GLN A 44 -0.27 -23.35 5.13
N GLN A 45 0.93 -22.80 4.95
CA GLN A 45 1.88 -22.59 6.04
C GLN A 45 1.31 -21.62 7.09
N GLN A 46 0.70 -20.52 6.64
CA GLN A 46 0.06 -19.54 7.52
C GLN A 46 -1.10 -20.16 8.30
N GLN A 47 -1.93 -20.99 7.65
CA GLN A 47 -3.04 -21.71 8.28
C GLN A 47 -2.56 -22.67 9.38
N SER A 48 -1.42 -23.33 9.18
CA SER A 48 -0.79 -24.21 10.18
C SER A 48 -0.30 -23.40 11.39
N ILE A 49 0.36 -22.26 11.14
CA ILE A 49 0.82 -21.36 12.20
C ILE A 49 -0.38 -20.79 12.99
N SER A 50 -1.45 -20.38 12.29
CA SER A 50 -2.67 -19.91 12.93
C SER A 50 -3.35 -20.98 13.78
N ASN A 51 -3.35 -22.24 13.35
CA ASN A 51 -3.88 -23.34 14.17
C ASN A 51 -3.07 -23.55 15.45
N ASP A 52 -1.73 -23.53 15.35
CA ASP A 52 -0.85 -23.64 16.52
C ASP A 52 -1.04 -22.47 17.49
N LEU A 53 -1.16 -21.24 16.96
CA LEU A 53 -1.45 -20.05 17.75
C LEU A 53 -2.85 -20.07 18.37
N ALA A 54 -3.86 -20.59 17.67
CA ALA A 54 -5.21 -20.73 18.19
C ALA A 54 -5.27 -21.74 19.34
N ILE A 55 -4.56 -22.87 19.23
CA ILE A 55 -4.41 -23.84 20.31
C ILE A 55 -3.73 -23.19 21.52
N LYS A 56 -2.68 -22.39 21.30
CA LYS A 56 -2.00 -21.63 22.37
C LYS A 56 -2.88 -20.54 22.99
N ALA A 57 -3.72 -19.85 22.21
CA ALA A 57 -4.65 -18.86 22.73
C ALA A 57 -5.73 -19.47 23.64
N VAL A 58 -6.19 -20.69 23.32
CA VAL A 58 -7.16 -21.44 24.14
C VAL A 58 -6.56 -21.88 25.49
N THR A 59 -5.23 -21.94 25.63
CA THR A 59 -4.57 -22.25 26.93
C THR A 59 -4.62 -21.12 27.96
N GLY A 60 -5.20 -19.97 27.62
CA GLY A 60 -5.66 -18.98 28.60
C GLY A 60 -4.55 -18.20 29.32
N ASN A 61 -3.75 -17.43 28.58
CA ASN A 61 -2.76 -16.52 29.17
C ASN A 61 -3.33 -15.09 29.29
N LEU A 62 -3.12 -14.48 30.45
CA LEU A 62 -3.79 -13.32 31.05
C LEU A 62 -3.52 -11.94 30.36
N ASP A 63 -3.09 -11.89 29.11
CA ASP A 63 -2.55 -10.67 28.46
C ASP A 63 -3.58 -9.87 27.62
N ASP A 64 -4.75 -10.43 27.34
CA ASP A 64 -5.61 -9.97 26.23
C ASP A 64 -6.58 -8.81 26.52
N ILE A 65 -6.74 -8.36 27.77
CA ILE A 65 -7.69 -7.28 28.07
C ILE A 65 -7.25 -5.93 27.49
N HIS A 66 -5.93 -5.69 27.41
CA HIS A 66 -5.36 -4.50 26.78
C HIS A 66 -5.47 -4.57 25.25
N ASN A 67 -5.24 -5.76 24.67
CA ASN A 67 -5.41 -5.99 23.23
C ASN A 67 -6.86 -5.80 22.79
N ALA A 68 -7.84 -6.27 23.57
CA ALA A 68 -9.26 -6.08 23.30
C ALA A 68 -9.64 -4.58 23.27
N THR A 69 -9.12 -3.79 24.20
CA THR A 69 -9.39 -2.34 24.27
C THR A 69 -8.74 -1.60 23.09
N ILE A 70 -7.48 -1.91 22.78
CA ILE A 70 -6.78 -1.32 21.62
C ILE A 70 -7.46 -1.69 20.31
N ALA A 71 -7.88 -2.96 20.16
CA ALA A 71 -8.63 -3.43 19.01
C ALA A 71 -9.97 -2.70 18.88
N SER A 72 -10.69 -2.50 19.98
CA SER A 72 -11.94 -1.73 20.00
C SER A 72 -11.74 -0.28 19.58
N THR A 73 -10.72 0.40 20.11
CA THR A 73 -10.40 1.78 19.71
C THR A 73 -10.02 1.88 18.23
N ARG A 74 -9.20 0.94 17.73
CA ARG A 74 -8.83 0.89 16.32
C ARG A 74 -10.04 0.64 15.42
N ALA A 75 -10.93 -0.26 15.82
CA ALA A 75 -12.17 -0.55 15.09
C ALA A 75 -13.06 0.69 15.00
N GLN A 76 -13.21 1.43 16.10
CA GLN A 76 -13.98 2.68 16.13
C GLN A 76 -13.41 3.73 15.16
N VAL A 77 -12.10 4.00 15.22
CA VAL A 77 -11.44 4.97 14.31
C VAL A 77 -11.55 4.53 12.86
N THR A 78 -11.43 3.23 12.59
CA THR A 78 -11.58 2.68 11.24
C THR A 78 -12.99 2.88 10.71
N LEU A 79 -14.01 2.66 11.55
CA LEU A 79 -15.41 2.87 11.17
C LEU A 79 -15.69 4.34 10.87
N GLU A 80 -15.16 5.26 11.69
CA GLU A 80 -15.26 6.71 11.44
C GLU A 80 -14.61 7.11 10.11
N LEU A 81 -13.42 6.57 9.82
CA LEU A 81 -12.74 6.79 8.56
C LEU A 81 -13.56 6.26 7.36
N VAL A 82 -14.09 5.04 7.47
CA VAL A 82 -14.94 4.44 6.43
C VAL A 82 -16.19 5.28 6.19
N ALA A 83 -16.83 5.77 7.24
CA ALA A 83 -17.99 6.65 7.12
C ALA A 83 -17.62 7.97 6.41
N ALA A 84 -16.47 8.58 6.76
CA ALA A 84 -15.99 9.80 6.11
C ALA A 84 -15.69 9.58 4.62
N VAL A 85 -15.02 8.48 4.26
CA VAL A 85 -14.74 8.11 2.87
C VAL A 85 -16.04 7.86 2.10
N ARG A 86 -16.99 7.13 2.68
CA ARG A 86 -18.31 6.90 2.07
C ARG A 86 -19.02 8.22 1.78
N ASN A 87 -19.05 9.14 2.76
CA ASN A 87 -19.69 10.44 2.59
C ASN A 87 -19.01 11.25 1.48
N LYS A 88 -17.66 11.30 1.46
CA LYS A 88 -16.93 11.98 0.39
C LYS A 88 -17.10 11.35 -0.99
N GLY A 89 -17.25 10.02 -1.05
CA GLY A 89 -17.56 9.31 -2.29
C GLY A 89 -18.95 9.69 -2.83
N VAL A 90 -19.96 9.78 -1.95
CA VAL A 90 -21.31 10.22 -2.31
C VAL A 90 -21.31 11.68 -2.77
N ASP A 91 -20.61 12.57 -2.05
CA ASP A 91 -20.46 13.98 -2.43
C ASP A 91 -19.83 14.11 -3.83
N ALA A 92 -18.75 13.35 -4.08
CA ALA A 92 -18.06 13.35 -5.37
C ALA A 92 -18.95 12.84 -6.50
N PHE A 93 -19.73 11.78 -6.27
CA PHE A 93 -20.68 11.24 -7.23
C PHE A 93 -21.78 12.25 -7.58
N ASN A 94 -22.36 12.89 -6.56
CA ASN A 94 -23.36 13.93 -6.75
C ASN A 94 -22.80 15.13 -7.51
N GLU A 95 -21.57 15.55 -7.21
CA GLU A 95 -20.93 16.65 -7.93
C GLU A 95 -20.68 16.30 -9.41
N ILE A 96 -20.24 15.07 -9.72
CA ILE A 96 -20.09 14.60 -11.10
C ILE A 96 -21.44 14.63 -11.83
N MET A 97 -22.52 14.14 -11.19
CA MET A 97 -23.86 14.20 -11.78
C MET A 97 -24.32 15.63 -12.06
N ARG A 98 -23.96 16.58 -11.19
CA ARG A 98 -24.29 18.00 -11.34
C ARG A 98 -23.46 18.72 -12.41
N MET A 99 -22.23 18.26 -12.69
CA MET A 99 -21.41 18.78 -13.78
C MET A 99 -21.80 18.24 -15.16
N GLN A 100 -22.42 17.05 -15.24
CA GLN A 100 -22.79 16.41 -16.49
C GLN A 100 -24.20 16.77 -17.00
N SER A 101 -25.02 17.41 -16.16
CA SER A 101 -26.31 18.01 -16.53
C SER A 101 -26.17 19.49 -16.82
#